data_AF-A0AB38MPV3-F1
#
_entry.id   AF-A0AB38MPV3-F1
#
_cell.length_a   1.000
_cell.length_b   1.000
_cell.length_c   1.000
_cell.angle_alpha   90.00
_cell.angle_beta   90.00
_cell.angle_gamma   90.00
#
_symmetry.space_group_name_H-M   'P 1'
#
loop_
_entity.id
_entity.type
_entity.pdbx_description
1 polymer ?
#
loop_
_entity_poly.entity_id
_entity_poly.type
_entity_poly.pdbx_seq_one_letter_code
_entity_poly.pdbx_strand_id
1 'polypeptide(L)'
;MIDLDADPKSKECAMPNCTEVKANRTPFCKRNKKHKALMYDWLAPAEFTKCFTEGCIHIAHLDTPFCAVVHKTEVGRQCRK
;
A
#
# COMPACT_ATOMS: atom_id res chain seq x y z
N MET A 1 -7.49 -7.03 20.63
CA MET A 1 -6.03 -7.18 20.47
C MET A 1 -5.85 -7.86 19.12
N ILE A 2 -5.12 -7.25 18.20
CA ILE A 2 -4.84 -7.86 16.90
C ILE A 2 -3.62 -8.75 17.15
N ASP A 3 -3.81 -10.06 17.11
CA ASP A 3 -2.74 -11.04 17.18
C ASP A 3 -1.73 -10.74 16.06
N LEU A 4 -0.58 -10.21 16.46
CA LEU A 4 0.56 -9.92 15.57
C LEU A 4 1.36 -11.20 15.23
N ASP A 5 1.00 -12.34 15.82
CA ASP A 5 1.54 -13.69 15.58
C ASP A 5 0.79 -14.42 14.45
N ALA A 6 0.33 -13.70 13.42
CA ALA A 6 -0.19 -14.35 12.23
C ALA A 6 0.98 -14.99 11.46
N ASP A 7 1.18 -16.29 11.67
CA ASP A 7 2.09 -17.15 10.90
C ASP A 7 2.16 -16.68 9.44
N PRO A 8 3.34 -16.28 8.91
CA PRO A 8 3.46 -15.81 7.54
C PRO A 8 3.00 -16.89 6.53
N LYS A 9 2.94 -18.16 6.97
CA LYS A 9 2.51 -19.33 6.20
C LYS A 9 1.01 -19.65 6.25
N SER A 10 0.22 -19.01 7.11
CA SER A 10 -1.23 -19.23 7.16
C SER A 10 -1.87 -18.77 5.86
N LYS A 11 -2.58 -19.65 5.17
CA LYS A 11 -3.25 -19.32 3.89
C LYS A 11 -4.59 -18.60 4.10
N GLU A 12 -5.01 -18.44 5.35
CA GLU A 12 -6.34 -17.97 5.71
C GLU A 12 -6.36 -16.45 5.90
N CYS A 13 -7.53 -15.86 5.68
CA CYS A 13 -7.79 -14.45 5.95
C CYS A 13 -7.71 -14.17 7.45
N ALA A 14 -6.97 -13.12 7.85
CA ALA A 14 -6.82 -12.70 9.24
C ALA A 14 -8.11 -12.13 9.88
N MET A 15 -9.23 -12.12 9.14
CA MET A 15 -10.50 -11.63 9.66
C MET A 15 -11.26 -12.74 10.38
N PRO A 16 -11.75 -12.50 11.61
CA PRO A 16 -12.51 -13.49 12.35
C PRO A 16 -13.79 -13.86 11.59
N ASN A 17 -14.12 -15.16 11.59
CA ASN A 17 -15.24 -15.74 10.84
C ASN A 17 -15.09 -15.69 9.30
N CYS A 18 -13.86 -15.57 8.79
CA CYS A 18 -13.58 -15.65 7.36
C CYS A 18 -12.81 -16.93 7.01
N THR A 19 -13.48 -17.89 6.37
CA THR A 19 -12.89 -19.15 5.91
C THR A 19 -12.19 -19.04 4.55
N GLU A 20 -12.01 -17.82 4.06
CA GLU A 20 -11.47 -17.56 2.73
C GLU A 20 -9.95 -17.48 2.74
N VAL A 21 -9.34 -17.84 1.62
CA VAL A 21 -7.89 -17.76 1.43
C VAL A 21 -7.45 -16.29 1.32
N LYS A 22 -6.36 -15.92 2.01
CA LYS A 22 -5.75 -14.59 1.94
C LYS A 22 -5.20 -14.31 0.54
N ALA A 23 -5.25 -13.04 0.13
CA ALA A 23 -4.60 -12.62 -1.11
C ALA A 23 -3.08 -12.57 -0.93
N ASN A 24 -2.34 -12.86 -2.00
CA ASN A 24 -0.88 -12.92 -1.96
C ASN A 24 -0.29 -11.61 -1.40
N ARG A 25 0.68 -11.73 -0.49
CA ARG A 25 1.35 -10.61 0.22
C ARG A 25 0.43 -9.74 1.11
N THR A 26 -0.75 -10.22 1.48
CA THR A 26 -1.64 -9.52 2.41
C THR A 26 -2.26 -10.49 3.41
N PRO A 27 -2.64 -10.03 4.61
CA PRO A 27 -3.36 -10.85 5.56
C PRO A 27 -4.86 -10.99 5.23
N PHE A 28 -5.39 -10.30 4.21
CA PHE A 28 -6.84 -10.21 3.94
C PHE A 28 -7.25 -10.94 2.65
N CYS A 29 -8.50 -11.42 2.56
CA CYS A 29 -9.03 -12.05 1.35
C CYS A 29 -9.69 -11.04 0.38
N LYS A 30 -9.72 -11.39 -0.92
CA LYS A 30 -10.38 -10.57 -1.95
C LYS A 30 -11.88 -10.80 -2.13
N ARG A 31 -12.43 -11.86 -1.50
CA ARG A 31 -13.82 -12.33 -1.70
C ARG A 31 -14.85 -11.43 -1.02
N ASN A 32 -14.52 -10.90 0.16
CA ASN A 32 -15.39 -10.01 0.90
C ASN A 32 -15.04 -8.54 0.63
N LYS A 33 -16.03 -7.70 0.31
CA LYS A 33 -15.82 -6.26 0.03
C LYS A 33 -15.14 -5.53 1.19
N LYS A 34 -15.48 -5.85 2.44
CA LYS A 34 -14.86 -5.22 3.63
C LYS A 34 -13.40 -5.63 3.80
N HIS A 35 -13.10 -6.91 3.58
CA HIS A 35 -11.72 -7.43 3.69
C HIS A 35 -10.86 -6.94 2.53
N LYS A 36 -11.46 -6.80 1.35
CA LYS A 36 -10.82 -6.19 0.18
C LYS A 36 -10.44 -4.72 0.44
N ALA A 37 -11.27 -3.96 1.14
CA ALA A 37 -10.92 -2.59 1.54
C ALA A 37 -9.72 -2.57 2.50
N LEU A 38 -9.72 -3.43 3.52
CA LEU A 38 -8.58 -3.60 4.44
C LEU A 38 -7.32 -4.11 3.72
N MET A 39 -7.49 -4.96 2.70
CA MET A 39 -6.40 -5.39 1.81
C MET A 39 -5.80 -4.21 1.06
N TYR A 40 -6.62 -3.32 0.51
CA TYR A 40 -6.14 -2.12 -0.17
C TYR A 40 -5.53 -1.11 0.79
N ASP A 41 -6.01 -1.03 2.03
CA ASP A 41 -5.44 -0.18 3.08
C ASP A 41 -4.07 -0.74 3.55
N TRP A 42 -3.96 -2.06 3.69
CA TRP A 42 -2.70 -2.75 4.00
C TRP A 42 -1.68 -2.69 2.86
N LEU A 43 -2.16 -2.79 1.61
CA LEU A 43 -1.35 -2.62 0.42
C LEU A 43 -1.14 -1.16 0.07
N ALA A 44 -1.88 -0.23 0.69
CA ALA A 44 -1.58 1.17 0.55
C ALA A 44 -0.23 1.32 1.25
N PRO A 45 0.86 1.55 0.50
CA PRO A 45 2.13 1.84 1.11
C PRO A 45 1.90 3.05 2.02
N ALA A 46 2.54 3.03 3.18
CA ALA A 46 2.76 4.24 3.98
C ALA A 46 3.46 5.37 3.17
N GLU A 47 3.79 5.12 1.91
CA GLU A 47 4.60 5.92 0.99
C GLU A 47 3.78 6.62 -0.10
N PHE A 48 2.44 6.54 -0.12
CA PHE A 48 1.65 7.46 -0.95
C PHE A 48 1.54 8.84 -0.29
N THR A 49 2.68 9.47 -0.05
CA THR A 49 2.72 10.90 0.22
C THR A 49 2.21 11.62 -1.02
N LYS A 50 1.33 12.60 -0.82
CA LYS A 50 0.96 13.50 -1.92
C LYS A 50 2.22 14.16 -2.46
N CYS A 51 2.23 14.48 -3.75
CA CYS A 51 3.29 15.30 -4.32
C CYS A 51 3.46 16.58 -3.49
N PHE A 52 4.70 16.92 -3.16
CA PHE A 52 5.03 18.05 -2.29
C PHE A 52 4.71 19.41 -2.94
N THR A 53 4.58 19.46 -4.26
CA THR A 53 4.21 20.68 -4.99
C THR A 53 2.80 21.13 -4.64
N GLU A 54 2.68 22.36 -4.15
CA GLU A 54 1.40 22.97 -3.81
C GLU A 54 0.46 22.99 -5.03
N GLY A 55 -0.78 22.53 -4.83
CA GLY A 55 -1.78 22.38 -5.89
C GLY A 55 -1.67 21.11 -6.74
N CYS A 56 -0.67 20.24 -6.51
CA CYS A 56 -0.57 18.97 -7.21
C CYS A 56 -1.43 17.88 -6.57
N ILE A 57 -2.41 17.36 -7.31
CA ILE A 57 -3.31 16.29 -6.85
C ILE A 57 -2.75 14.89 -7.09
N HIS A 58 -1.54 14.78 -7.64
CA HIS A 58 -0.91 13.51 -7.97
C HIS A 58 -0.14 12.92 -6.80
N ILE A 59 0.03 11.61 -6.84
CA ILE A 59 0.77 10.83 -5.85
C ILE A 59 2.27 10.99 -6.10
N ALA A 60 3.05 11.22 -5.04
CA ALA A 60 4.51 11.25 -5.12
C ALA A 60 5.06 9.88 -5.50
N HIS A 61 6.24 9.85 -6.11
CA HIS A 61 6.93 8.59 -6.36
C HIS A 61 7.41 8.00 -5.02
N LEU A 62 7.58 6.67 -4.94
CA LEU A 62 8.04 6.02 -3.70
C LEU A 62 9.41 6.52 -3.22
N ASP A 63 10.22 7.01 -4.16
CA ASP A 63 11.63 7.35 -3.97
C ASP A 63 11.88 8.88 -3.95
N THR A 64 10.85 9.69 -4.18
CA THR A 64 10.96 11.15 -4.20
C THR A 64 9.64 11.82 -3.81
N PRO A 65 9.68 12.97 -3.10
CA PRO A 65 8.47 13.69 -2.71
C PRO A 65 7.66 14.28 -3.89
N PHE A 66 8.12 14.10 -5.13
CA PHE A 66 7.48 14.64 -6.33
C PHE A 66 6.80 13.56 -7.17
N CYS A 67 5.72 13.93 -7.87
CA CYS A 67 5.03 13.00 -8.76
C CYS A 67 5.76 12.85 -10.10
N ALA A 68 5.81 11.63 -10.62
CA ALA A 68 6.35 11.35 -11.95
C ALA A 68 5.35 11.65 -13.08
N VAL A 69 4.15 12.17 -12.78
CA VAL A 69 3.17 12.54 -13.81
C VAL A 69 3.47 13.94 -14.33
N VAL A 70 3.62 14.91 -13.42
CA VAL A 70 3.80 16.32 -13.73
C VAL A 70 5.24 16.78 -13.44
N HIS A 71 5.85 16.33 -12.35
CA HIS A 71 7.15 16.81 -11.86
C HIS A 71 8.30 15.83 -12.16
N LYS A 72 8.29 15.23 -13.35
CA LYS A 72 9.28 14.22 -13.82
C LYS A 72 10.73 14.69 -13.69
N THR A 73 11.00 15.97 -13.93
CA THR A 73 12.33 16.57 -13.82
C THR A 73 12.86 16.63 -12.38
N GLU A 74 11.98 16.60 -11.39
CA GLU A 74 12.34 16.59 -9.96
C GLU A 74 12.48 15.16 -9.41
N VAL A 75 11.89 14.18 -10.10
CA VAL A 75 12.13 12.75 -9.88
C VAL A 75 13.50 12.31 -10.40
N GLY A 76 14.03 12.98 -11.43
CA GLY A 76 15.29 12.62 -12.10
C GLY A 76 16.58 13.19 -11.51
N ARG A 77 16.53 13.99 -10.43
CA ARG A 77 17.74 14.48 -9.74
C ARG A 77 18.05 13.68 -8.48
N GLN A 78 18.05 12.35 -8.57
CA GLN A 78 18.69 11.55 -7.54
C GLN A 78 20.19 11.47 -7.82
N CYS A 79 20.98 12.15 -6.98
CA CYS A 79 22.40 11.97 -6.72
C CYS A 79 23.30 11.68 -7.95
N ARG A 80 23.85 12.74 -8.58
CA ARG A 80 25.24 12.63 -9.05
C ARG A 80 26.13 12.66 -7.81
N LYS A 81 26.70 11.51 -7.44
CA LYS A 81 27.98 11.50 -6.71
C LYS A 81 29.06 12.07 -7.61
#